data_AF-A0A926A670-F1
#
_entry.id   AF-A0A926A670-F1
#
_cell.length_a   1.000
_cell.length_b   1.000
_cell.length_c   1.000
_cell.angle_alpha   90.00
_cell.angle_beta   90.00
_cell.angle_gamma   90.00
#
_symmetry.space_group_name_H-M   'P 1'
#
loop_
_entity.id
_entity.type
_entity.pdbx_description
1 polymer ?
#
loop_
_entity_poly.entity_id
_entity_poly.type
_entity_poly.pdbx_seq_one_letter_code
_entity_poly.pdbx_strand_id
1 'polypeptide(L)'
;MKKKPGPFITDAIGSLPNRLQLAGGWIDQPFVSKLNPKPPGSMVVVALEPTFRVMDRAGCASGTRAIATKLWKGQLPKRPLDQLVRELYDAENEGKAEPSGSQDMIGLVYPGFNRLDYDFKVQGGVFPSHIESLNNARVARWFEKVLHVLPVEPRPLGYNPLGEKNLDPKWIA
;
A
#
# COMPACT_ATOMS: atom_id res chain seq x y z
N MET A 1 -1.01 -20.56 -24.71
CA MET A 1 -0.35 -20.88 -23.43
C MET A 1 -1.40 -21.21 -22.38
N LYS A 2 -1.39 -22.40 -21.78
CA LYS A 2 -2.30 -22.72 -20.67
C LYS A 2 -1.93 -21.84 -19.47
N LYS A 3 -2.92 -21.16 -18.88
CA LYS A 3 -2.75 -20.35 -17.65
C LYS A 3 -2.20 -21.29 -16.57
N LYS A 4 -1.07 -20.94 -15.93
CA LYS A 4 -0.65 -21.65 -14.72
C LYS A 4 -1.80 -21.56 -13.71
N PRO A 5 -2.14 -22.65 -12.99
CA PRO A 5 -3.08 -22.55 -11.88
C PRO A 5 -2.54 -21.50 -10.89
N GLY A 6 -3.42 -20.62 -10.40
CA GLY A 6 -3.05 -19.68 -9.34
C GLY A 6 -2.65 -20.45 -8.07
N PRO A 7 -2.03 -19.78 -7.09
CA PRO A 7 -1.73 -20.39 -5.80
C PRO A 7 -3.00 -20.97 -5.16
N PHE A 8 -2.97 -22.20 -4.64
CA PHE A 8 -4.13 -22.87 -4.02
C PHE A 8 -4.87 -21.99 -2.98
N ILE A 9 -4.14 -21.12 -2.29
CA ILE A 9 -4.71 -20.22 -1.28
C ILE A 9 -5.69 -19.19 -1.87
N THR A 10 -5.56 -18.81 -3.16
CA THR A 10 -6.43 -17.80 -3.78
C THR A 10 -7.88 -18.23 -3.89
N ASP A 11 -8.13 -19.54 -3.90
CA ASP A 11 -9.50 -20.09 -3.89
C ASP A 11 -10.19 -19.82 -2.53
N ALA A 12 -9.40 -19.73 -1.45
CA ALA A 12 -9.89 -19.45 -0.10
C ALA A 12 -9.93 -17.95 0.23
N ILE A 13 -8.95 -17.17 -0.22
CA ILE A 13 -8.77 -15.75 0.21
C ILE A 13 -8.93 -14.71 -0.91
N GLY A 14 -9.34 -15.16 -2.10
CA GLY A 14 -9.40 -14.33 -3.30
C GLY A 14 -8.03 -14.08 -3.94
N SER A 15 -8.05 -13.56 -5.17
CA SER A 15 -6.85 -13.28 -5.97
C SER A 15 -6.34 -11.84 -5.85
N LEU A 16 -6.99 -11.00 -5.03
CA LEU A 16 -6.48 -9.67 -4.73
C LEU A 16 -5.05 -9.75 -4.17
N PRO A 17 -4.12 -8.92 -4.68
CA PRO A 17 -2.77 -8.84 -4.15
C PRO A 17 -2.76 -8.55 -2.64
N ASN A 18 -1.64 -8.83 -1.99
CA ASN A 18 -1.24 -8.07 -0.82
C ASN A 18 -0.34 -6.91 -1.28
N ARG A 19 -0.01 -5.98 -0.39
CA ARG A 19 1.05 -5.00 -0.67
C ARG A 19 2.22 -5.15 0.28
N LEU A 20 3.40 -4.76 -0.17
CA LEU A 20 4.56 -4.46 0.67
C LEU A 20 4.91 -2.96 0.57
N GLN A 21 5.34 -2.34 1.66
CA GLN A 21 6.00 -1.04 1.66
C GLN A 21 7.48 -1.28 1.91
N LEU A 22 8.30 -0.80 1.00
CA LEU A 22 9.75 -1.00 1.04
C LEU A 22 10.50 0.20 1.63
N ALA A 23 10.03 1.42 1.34
CA ALA A 23 10.70 2.64 1.74
C ALA A 23 9.72 3.81 1.83
N GLY A 24 10.11 4.87 2.54
CA GLY A 24 9.38 6.14 2.58
C GLY A 24 8.10 6.13 3.42
N GLY A 25 8.07 5.31 4.48
CA GLY A 25 7.02 5.30 5.50
C GLY A 25 6.35 6.65 5.74
N TRP A 26 5.01 6.67 5.83
CA TRP A 26 4.21 7.82 6.24
C TRP A 26 4.09 9.02 5.29
N ILE A 27 4.83 9.07 4.17
CA ILE A 27 4.80 10.27 3.32
C ILE A 27 3.43 10.52 2.64
N ASP A 28 2.56 9.52 2.59
CA ASP A 28 1.16 9.65 2.13
C ASP A 28 0.23 10.31 3.16
N GLN A 29 0.75 10.63 4.34
CA GLN A 29 0.03 11.38 5.36
C GLN A 29 0.27 12.88 5.15
N PRO A 30 -0.79 13.70 5.02
CA PRO A 30 -0.65 15.15 4.79
C PRO A 30 0.18 15.87 5.86
N PHE A 31 0.18 15.38 7.11
CA PHE A 31 0.99 15.96 8.17
C PHE A 31 2.49 15.70 8.03
N VAL A 32 2.90 14.73 7.21
CA VAL A 32 4.31 14.43 6.86
C VAL A 32 4.69 15.11 5.55
N SER A 33 3.93 14.90 4.47
CA SER A 33 4.27 15.47 3.15
C SER A 33 4.36 16.99 3.14
N LYS A 34 3.59 17.69 3.97
CA LYS A 34 3.69 19.15 4.12
C LYS A 34 5.07 19.63 4.62
N LEU A 35 5.81 18.76 5.30
CA LEU A 35 7.15 19.04 5.86
C LEU A 35 8.27 18.67 4.90
N ASN A 36 7.97 18.01 3.77
CA ASN A 36 8.94 17.66 2.74
C ASN A 36 8.46 18.11 1.33
N PRO A 37 8.33 19.42 1.08
CA PRO A 37 7.71 19.94 -0.14
C PRO A 37 8.66 20.01 -1.34
N LYS A 38 9.99 19.87 -1.17
CA LYS A 38 10.93 20.02 -2.30
C LYS A 38 12.31 19.35 -2.07
N PRO A 39 12.68 18.33 -2.87
CA PRO A 39 11.79 17.59 -3.78
C PRO A 39 10.66 16.91 -2.98
N PRO A 40 9.51 16.58 -3.61
CA PRO A 40 8.45 15.84 -2.93
C PRO A 40 9.00 14.54 -2.32
N GLY A 41 8.58 14.24 -1.10
CA GLY A 41 8.94 12.97 -0.48
C GLY A 41 8.31 11.80 -1.24
N SER A 42 9.00 10.66 -1.25
CA SER A 42 8.58 9.47 -2.00
C SER A 42 8.52 8.22 -1.13
N MET A 43 7.65 7.29 -1.50
CA MET A 43 7.64 5.93 -0.95
C MET A 43 7.63 4.87 -2.05
N VAL A 44 8.03 3.65 -1.70
CA VAL A 44 7.98 2.52 -2.64
C VAL A 44 7.06 1.45 -2.08
N VAL A 45 6.04 1.09 -2.88
CA VAL A 45 5.14 -0.03 -2.61
C VAL A 45 5.26 -1.11 -3.67
N VAL A 46 4.97 -2.36 -3.30
CA VAL A 46 5.06 -3.54 -4.17
C VAL A 46 3.79 -4.36 -4.05
N ALA A 47 3.15 -4.70 -5.16
CA ALA A 47 2.07 -5.68 -5.15
C ALA A 47 2.66 -7.10 -5.02
N LEU A 48 2.14 -7.87 -4.06
CA LEU A 48 2.56 -9.24 -3.80
C LEU A 48 1.43 -10.22 -4.19
N GLU A 49 1.77 -11.23 -4.98
CA GLU A 49 0.86 -12.35 -5.22
C GLU A 49 0.65 -13.13 -3.90
N PRO A 50 -0.61 -13.36 -3.48
CA PRO A 50 -0.89 -14.10 -2.25
C PRO A 50 -0.50 -15.57 -2.37
N THR A 51 0.51 -15.99 -1.61
CA THR A 51 0.91 -17.40 -1.46
C THR A 51 0.59 -17.98 -0.08
N PHE A 52 0.24 -17.12 0.88
CA PHE A 52 -0.24 -17.46 2.22
C PHE A 52 -1.18 -16.37 2.76
N ARG A 53 -1.91 -16.66 3.84
CA ARG A 53 -2.70 -15.65 4.56
C ARG A 53 -1.78 -14.80 5.43
N VAL A 54 -1.69 -13.51 5.14
CA VAL A 54 -0.96 -12.55 5.98
C VAL A 54 -1.70 -12.33 7.31
N MET A 55 -0.96 -12.18 8.40
CA MET A 55 -1.53 -11.84 9.71
C MET A 55 -2.18 -10.44 9.67
N ASP A 56 -3.28 -10.29 10.40
CA ASP A 56 -3.93 -9.00 10.53
C ASP A 56 -2.99 -8.00 11.21
N ARG A 57 -2.96 -6.76 10.72
CA ARG A 57 -2.10 -5.67 11.23
C ARG A 57 -0.58 -5.95 11.11
N ALA A 58 -0.16 -6.89 10.26
CA ALA A 58 1.26 -7.12 9.93
C ALA A 58 1.85 -6.11 8.93
N GLY A 59 1.24 -4.92 8.83
CA GLY A 59 1.68 -3.86 7.94
C GLY A 59 1.67 -4.25 6.47
N CYS A 60 0.70 -5.06 6.01
CA CYS A 60 0.53 -5.49 4.60
C CYS A 60 -0.82 -5.08 3.98
N ALA A 61 -1.39 -3.97 4.47
CA ALA A 61 -2.72 -3.47 4.09
C ALA A 61 -3.87 -4.47 4.26
N SER A 62 -3.86 -5.27 5.34
CA SER A 62 -4.89 -6.30 5.56
C SER A 62 -6.30 -5.70 5.71
N GLY A 63 -6.42 -4.50 6.31
CA GLY A 63 -7.68 -3.76 6.42
C GLY A 63 -8.21 -3.30 5.06
N THR A 64 -7.41 -2.55 4.30
CA THR A 64 -7.74 -2.12 2.94
C THR A 64 -8.07 -3.30 2.02
N ARG A 65 -7.30 -4.40 2.09
CA ARG A 65 -7.56 -5.62 1.31
C ARG A 65 -8.88 -6.27 1.68
N ALA A 66 -9.30 -6.24 2.95
CA ALA A 66 -10.60 -6.77 3.36
C ALA A 66 -11.77 -5.93 2.79
N ILE A 67 -11.62 -4.61 2.74
CA ILE A 67 -12.61 -3.71 2.12
C ILE A 67 -12.68 -3.97 0.62
N ALA A 68 -11.53 -4.03 -0.06
CA ALA A 68 -11.43 -4.39 -1.48
C ALA A 68 -12.05 -5.76 -1.78
N THR A 69 -11.85 -6.75 -0.89
CA THR A 69 -12.44 -8.09 -1.03
C THR A 69 -13.96 -8.04 -1.02
N LYS A 70 -14.56 -7.25 -0.12
CA LYS A 70 -16.02 -7.06 -0.08
C LYS A 70 -16.52 -6.33 -1.32
N LEU A 71 -15.84 -5.25 -1.69
CA LEU A 71 -16.23 -4.36 -2.79
C LEU A 71 -16.14 -5.06 -4.16
N TRP A 72 -15.07 -5.80 -4.39
CA TRP A 72 -14.76 -6.41 -5.68
C TRP A 72 -14.87 -7.95 -5.69
N LYS A 73 -15.53 -8.53 -4.68
CA LYS A 73 -15.78 -9.98 -4.57
C LYS A 73 -14.49 -10.81 -4.70
N GLY A 74 -13.42 -10.34 -4.05
CA GLY A 74 -12.13 -11.01 -3.98
C GLY A 74 -11.28 -11.00 -5.25
N GLN A 75 -11.65 -10.22 -6.28
CA GLN A 75 -10.89 -10.12 -7.52
C GLN A 75 -10.71 -8.65 -7.94
N LEU A 76 -9.56 -8.29 -8.50
CA LEU A 76 -9.35 -6.92 -8.98
C LEU A 76 -10.17 -6.68 -10.26
N PRO A 77 -11.01 -5.62 -10.32
CA PRO A 77 -11.79 -5.32 -11.51
C PRO A 77 -10.91 -4.88 -12.69
N LYS A 78 -11.36 -5.13 -13.92
CA LYS A 78 -10.70 -4.64 -15.14
C LYS A 78 -11.15 -3.22 -15.48
N ARG A 79 -10.75 -2.25 -14.67
CA ARG A 79 -11.03 -0.81 -14.82
C ARG A 79 -9.73 0.01 -14.73
N PRO A 80 -9.74 1.30 -15.11
CA PRO A 80 -8.60 2.18 -14.88
C PRO A 80 -8.16 2.16 -13.41
N LEU A 81 -6.84 2.03 -13.20
CA LEU A 81 -6.27 1.78 -11.87
C LEU A 81 -6.48 2.97 -10.92
N ASP A 82 -6.37 4.20 -11.44
CA ASP A 82 -6.65 5.44 -10.73
C ASP A 82 -8.08 5.50 -10.19
N GLN A 83 -9.06 5.05 -10.97
CA GLN A 83 -10.46 4.97 -10.54
C GLN A 83 -10.67 3.94 -9.42
N LEU A 84 -10.01 2.78 -9.54
CA LEU A 84 -10.06 1.75 -8.49
C LEU A 84 -9.42 2.23 -7.18
N VAL A 85 -8.32 2.97 -7.27
CA VAL A 85 -7.68 3.59 -6.10
C VAL A 85 -8.62 4.59 -5.44
N ARG A 86 -9.28 5.46 -6.20
CA ARG A 86 -10.25 6.44 -5.66
C ARG A 86 -11.42 5.75 -4.99
N GLU A 87 -12.06 4.81 -5.68
CA GLU A 87 -13.20 4.07 -5.15
C GLU A 87 -12.87 3.33 -3.84
N LEU A 88 -11.70 2.68 -3.78
CA LEU A 88 -11.26 1.99 -2.57
C LEU A 88 -10.88 2.97 -1.45
N TYR A 89 -10.27 4.10 -1.80
CA TYR A 89 -9.94 5.15 -0.82
C TYR A 89 -11.20 5.72 -0.18
N ASP A 90 -12.21 6.05 -0.98
CA ASP A 90 -13.48 6.61 -0.49
C ASP A 90 -14.19 5.58 0.40
N ALA A 91 -14.28 4.32 -0.04
CA ALA A 91 -14.88 3.25 0.74
C ALA A 91 -14.14 2.96 2.06
N GLU A 92 -12.80 3.08 2.08
CA GLU A 92 -12.05 2.88 3.32
C GLU A 92 -12.17 4.05 4.29
N ASN A 93 -12.29 5.27 3.79
CA ASN A 93 -12.24 6.47 4.61
C ASN A 93 -13.61 7.07 4.95
N GLU A 94 -14.70 6.50 4.43
CA GLU A 94 -16.06 6.90 4.77
C GLU A 94 -16.29 6.90 6.29
N GLY A 95 -16.63 8.07 6.85
CA GLY A 95 -16.94 8.25 8.27
C GLY A 95 -15.76 8.18 9.24
N LYS A 96 -14.52 8.08 8.77
CA LYS A 96 -13.33 8.07 9.64
C LYS A 96 -12.93 9.49 10.06
N ALA A 97 -12.69 9.68 11.36
CA ALA A 97 -12.13 10.92 11.90
C ALA A 97 -10.67 11.15 11.48
N GLU A 98 -9.91 10.06 11.35
CA GLU A 98 -8.52 10.07 10.86
C GLU A 98 -8.42 9.17 9.62
N PRO A 99 -8.54 9.75 8.40
CA PRO A 99 -8.41 8.99 7.17
C PRO A 99 -7.02 8.35 7.02
N SER A 100 -7.02 7.13 6.51
CA SER A 100 -5.82 6.46 5.99
C SER A 100 -5.31 7.15 4.72
N GLY A 101 -4.00 7.06 4.46
CA GLY A 101 -3.41 7.56 3.22
C GLY A 101 -3.60 6.59 2.06
N SER A 102 -3.28 7.03 0.84
CA SER A 102 -3.59 6.26 -0.38
C SER A 102 -2.62 5.13 -0.73
N GLN A 103 -1.52 4.96 0.02
CA GLN A 103 -0.47 4.01 -0.34
C GLN A 103 -0.95 2.55 -0.39
N ASP A 104 -1.85 2.19 0.52
CA ASP A 104 -2.34 0.83 0.65
C ASP A 104 -3.23 0.47 -0.53
N MET A 105 -4.11 1.39 -0.95
CA MET A 105 -4.94 1.25 -2.15
C MET A 105 -4.07 1.14 -3.40
N ILE A 106 -3.08 2.01 -3.55
CA ILE A 106 -2.19 2.00 -4.72
C ILE A 106 -1.37 0.71 -4.75
N GLY A 107 -0.79 0.28 -3.64
CA GLY A 107 0.00 -0.94 -3.55
C GLY A 107 -0.80 -2.22 -3.80
N LEU A 108 -2.11 -2.21 -3.58
CA LEU A 108 -3.00 -3.34 -3.90
C LEU A 108 -3.45 -3.34 -5.37
N VAL A 109 -3.65 -2.16 -5.96
CA VAL A 109 -4.24 -2.00 -7.30
C VAL A 109 -3.18 -1.97 -8.41
N TYR A 110 -2.06 -1.26 -8.19
CA TYR A 110 -1.00 -1.12 -9.19
C TYR A 110 -0.06 -2.34 -9.14
N PRO A 111 0.20 -3.00 -10.27
CA PRO A 111 1.10 -4.15 -10.30
C PRO A 111 2.56 -3.75 -10.12
N GLY A 112 3.39 -4.72 -9.74
CA GLY A 112 4.85 -4.55 -9.66
C GLY A 112 5.28 -3.60 -8.55
N PHE A 113 6.39 -2.90 -8.79
CA PHE A 113 6.97 -1.91 -7.87
C PHE A 113 6.51 -0.52 -8.29
N ASN A 114 6.12 0.32 -7.34
CA ASN A 114 5.61 1.65 -7.61
C ASN A 114 6.26 2.64 -6.65
N ARG A 115 7.02 3.61 -7.19
CA ARG A 115 7.44 4.80 -6.43
C ARG A 115 6.33 5.83 -6.50
N LEU A 116 5.88 6.28 -5.33
CA LEU A 116 4.78 7.23 -5.15
C LEU A 116 5.37 8.53 -4.61
N ASP A 117 5.27 9.60 -5.39
CA ASP A 117 5.83 10.91 -5.03
C ASP A 117 4.71 11.83 -4.51
N TYR A 118 4.74 12.16 -3.21
CA TYR A 118 3.69 12.92 -2.52
C TYR A 118 4.10 14.38 -2.34
N ASP A 119 3.44 15.27 -3.09
CA ASP A 119 3.50 16.71 -2.88
C ASP A 119 2.24 17.17 -2.18
N PHE A 120 2.38 17.78 -1.00
CA PHE A 120 1.25 18.31 -0.24
C PHE A 120 0.40 19.33 -1.02
N LYS A 121 1.01 20.04 -1.97
CA LYS A 121 0.29 21.00 -2.83
C LYS A 121 -0.62 20.33 -3.85
N VAL A 122 -0.41 19.04 -4.12
CA VAL A 122 -1.22 18.25 -5.04
C VAL A 122 -2.24 17.44 -4.23
N GLN A 123 -3.53 17.78 -4.38
CA GLN A 123 -4.63 17.06 -3.72
C GLN A 123 -4.43 16.92 -2.20
N GLY A 124 -3.85 17.94 -1.55
CA GLY A 124 -3.59 17.95 -0.11
C GLY A 124 -2.57 16.91 0.36
N GLY A 125 -1.78 16.33 -0.54
CA GLY A 125 -0.83 15.25 -0.22
C GLY A 125 -1.48 13.91 0.11
N VAL A 126 -2.78 13.76 -0.15
CA VAL A 126 -3.52 12.49 0.05
C VAL A 126 -3.20 11.49 -1.06
N PHE A 127 -3.00 11.99 -2.28
CA PHE A 127 -2.67 11.20 -3.45
C PHE A 127 -1.35 11.67 -4.06
N PRO A 128 -0.57 10.75 -4.66
CA PRO A 128 0.71 11.12 -5.20
C PRO A 128 0.54 12.05 -6.41
N SER A 129 1.48 12.98 -6.53
CA SER A 129 1.65 13.84 -7.71
C SER A 129 2.18 13.07 -8.91
N HIS A 130 2.94 11.99 -8.66
CA HIS A 130 3.52 11.14 -9.67
C HIS A 130 3.63 9.70 -9.16
N ILE A 131 3.41 8.73 -10.07
CA ILE A 131 3.63 7.31 -9.83
C ILE A 131 4.58 6.81 -10.91
N GLU A 132 5.73 6.29 -10.49
CA GLU A 132 6.69 5.62 -11.36
C GLU A 132 6.60 4.10 -11.13
N SER A 133 6.13 3.37 -12.14
CA SER A 133 5.90 1.91 -12.09
C SER A 133 7.02 1.12 -12.76
N LEU A 134 7.52 0.09 -12.07
CA LEU A 134 8.46 -0.88 -12.62
C LEU A 134 7.82 -2.27 -12.68
N ASN A 135 7.38 -2.67 -13.88
CA ASN A 135 6.79 -3.97 -14.18
C ASN A 135 7.78 -4.88 -14.93
N ASN A 136 8.94 -5.13 -14.32
CA ASN A 136 10.00 -5.92 -14.92
C ASN A 136 10.11 -7.32 -14.29
N ALA A 137 9.88 -8.37 -15.07
CA ALA A 137 9.88 -9.74 -14.58
C ALA A 137 11.26 -10.22 -14.08
N ARG A 138 12.37 -9.67 -14.59
CA ARG A 138 13.72 -10.00 -14.10
C ARG A 138 13.93 -9.43 -12.69
N VAL A 139 13.49 -8.18 -12.46
CA VAL A 139 13.55 -7.53 -11.15
C VAL A 139 12.65 -8.25 -10.15
N ALA A 140 11.41 -8.59 -10.53
CA ALA A 140 10.51 -9.36 -9.69
C ALA A 140 11.12 -10.70 -9.25
N ARG A 141 11.68 -11.48 -10.18
CA ARG A 141 12.36 -12.76 -9.86
C ARG A 141 13.60 -12.62 -8.99
N TRP A 142 14.32 -11.51 -9.10
CA TRP A 142 15.44 -11.24 -8.21
C TRP A 142 14.92 -10.89 -6.81
N PHE A 143 13.92 -10.02 -6.73
CA PHE A 143 13.31 -9.59 -5.48
C PHE A 143 12.70 -10.77 -4.70
N GLU A 144 12.00 -11.68 -5.37
CA GLU A 144 11.49 -12.94 -4.81
C GLU A 144 12.57 -13.81 -4.14
N LYS A 145 13.83 -13.72 -4.59
CA LYS A 145 14.94 -14.51 -4.02
C LYS A 145 15.57 -13.87 -2.78
N VAL A 146 15.44 -12.56 -2.62
CA VAL A 146 16.13 -11.81 -1.57
C VAL A 146 15.17 -11.30 -0.49
N LEU A 147 13.88 -11.16 -0.79
CA LEU A 147 12.88 -10.79 0.19
C LEU A 147 12.43 -12.01 0.98
N HIS A 148 12.71 -12.00 2.28
CA HIS A 148 12.20 -12.98 3.23
C HIS A 148 11.23 -12.30 4.19
N VAL A 149 10.01 -12.84 4.31
CA VAL A 149 8.99 -12.34 5.24
C VAL A 149 8.92 -13.29 6.43
N LEU A 150 9.22 -12.78 7.62
CA LEU A 150 9.16 -13.53 8.86
C LEU A 150 7.95 -13.07 9.69
N PRO A 151 7.17 -13.99 10.26
CA PRO A 151 6.13 -13.63 11.22
C PRO A 151 6.79 -13.10 12.50
N VAL A 152 6.22 -12.03 13.05
CA VAL A 152 6.60 -11.44 14.33
C VAL A 152 5.36 -11.23 15.19
N GLU A 153 5.55 -11.14 16.50
CA GLU A 153 4.46 -10.90 17.45
C GLU A 153 3.72 -9.58 17.16
N PRO A 154 2.40 -9.52 17.43
CA PRO A 154 1.62 -8.31 17.19
C PRO A 154 2.10 -7.16 18.08
N ARG A 155 1.73 -5.93 17.69
CA ARG A 155 1.99 -4.75 18.51
C ARG A 155 1.29 -4.89 19.87
N PRO A 156 1.89 -4.41 20.98
CA PRO A 156 1.27 -4.41 22.29
C PRO A 156 -0.10 -3.72 22.30
N LEU A 157 -0.98 -4.16 23.19
CA LEU A 157 -2.29 -3.53 23.39
C LEU A 157 -2.10 -2.06 23.76
N GLY A 158 -2.93 -1.18 23.19
CA GLY A 158 -2.90 0.26 23.43
C GLY A 158 -1.85 1.03 22.62
N TYR A 159 -0.99 0.37 21.85
CA TYR A 159 -0.03 1.08 21.00
C TYR A 159 -0.73 1.89 19.89
N ASN A 160 -0.54 3.22 19.93
CA ASN A 160 -0.98 4.14 18.89
C ASN A 160 0.24 4.85 18.28
N PRO A 161 0.61 4.57 17.01
CA PRO A 161 1.76 5.24 16.38
C PRO A 161 1.51 6.73 16.08
N LEU A 162 0.27 7.21 16.20
CA LEU A 162 -0.11 8.61 16.01
C LEU A 162 -0.20 9.39 17.33
N GLY A 163 -0.02 8.73 18.48
CA GLY A 163 -0.18 9.35 19.80
C GLY A 163 0.79 10.50 20.06
N GLU A 164 2.04 10.35 19.59
CA GLU A 164 3.06 11.39 19.65
C GLU A 164 3.76 11.51 18.29
N LYS A 165 3.88 12.74 17.79
CA LYS A 165 4.42 13.05 16.46
C LYS A 165 5.66 13.92 16.59
N ASN A 166 6.83 13.28 16.65
CA ASN A 166 8.12 13.96 16.73
C ASN A 166 8.60 14.44 15.35
N LEU A 167 7.89 15.41 14.79
CA LEU A 167 8.10 15.96 13.44
C LEU A 167 9.02 17.19 13.46
N ASP A 168 10.17 17.11 14.14
CA ASP A 168 11.12 18.22 14.17
C ASP A 168 11.86 18.31 12.82
N PRO A 169 11.79 19.47 12.12
CA PRO A 169 12.43 19.67 10.82
C PRO A 169 13.92 19.30 10.78
N LYS A 170 14.65 19.38 11.90
CA LYS A 170 16.07 19.01 11.98
C LYS A 170 16.33 17.54 11.68
N TRP A 171 15.35 16.67 11.87
CA TRP A 171 15.44 15.23 11.62
C TRP A 171 14.88 14.81 10.26
N ILE A 172 14.26 15.73 9.53
CA ILE A 172 13.50 15.48 8.29
C ILE A 172 14.32 15.91 7.05
N ALA A 173 15.50 16.50 7.24
CA ALA A 173 16.38 17.03 6.18
C ALA A 173 17.11 15.96 5.36
#